data_AF-A0A8I2E1I0-F1
#
_entry.id   AF-A0A8I2E1I0-F1
#
_cell.length_a   1.000
_cell.length_b   1.000
_cell.length_c   1.000
_cell.angle_alpha   90.00
_cell.angle_beta   90.00
_cell.angle_gamma   90.00
#
_symmetry.space_group_name_H-M   'P 1'
#
loop_
_entity.id
_entity.type
_entity.pdbx_description
1 polymer ?
#
loop_
_entity_poly.entity_id
_entity_poly.type
_entity_poly.pdbx_seq_one_letter_code
_entity_poly.pdbx_strand_id
1 'polypeptide(L)'
;MSALPPPTTSFSAADHPWIDVRTGGQYDQVGLRSLFLDAHRIDDLALPQPPAASALLRIAIAITARITGLDDPELTASQWNALRRSRLAEGRFDPDAVHTYFDQYVWDVFDPVRPWLQTPSLRTECDHSTGINAFVPGRPAGRNFAWFSPHGHHTAEPVPTAEALQILLIHHYYGRSGTGTPRTLNGAASKKQTSGPLRSSVSFHPLGRTLHETLLAGVPAFTGGDQPPGADTCPWEESTPADPRATLHGPLTWPGRQLTGLSRHAILLVPGDDGTTVTDAYLTWATQQPKSITTDPYLAYRITPVPKKVDRRRTIHRADASRAWWRDLETLLLAPDEHGTQLRPAIFDTRQVQGAPVTQALPGWSYSLRARPRPSARVDLKRKRNRGRHIAFAIQIPPRARPEVA
;
A
#
# COMPACT_ATOMS: atom_id res chain seq x y z
N MET A 1 -20.99 48.40 1.39
CA MET A 1 -20.93 47.06 0.79
C MET A 1 -19.86 46.29 1.54
N SER A 2 -20.23 45.47 2.51
CA SER A 2 -19.27 44.58 3.17
C SER A 2 -18.74 43.61 2.14
N ALA A 3 -17.43 43.59 1.93
CA ALA A 3 -16.78 42.55 1.15
C ALA A 3 -17.16 41.20 1.77
N LEU A 4 -17.76 40.31 0.96
CA LEU A 4 -17.88 38.90 1.32
C LEU A 4 -16.48 38.43 1.76
N PRO A 5 -16.35 37.68 2.87
CA PRO A 5 -15.09 37.01 3.16
C PRO A 5 -14.69 36.20 1.92
N PRO A 6 -13.41 36.16 1.54
CA PRO A 6 -12.99 35.31 0.43
C PRO A 6 -13.52 33.89 0.69
N PRO A 7 -14.00 33.17 -0.34
CA PRO A 7 -14.44 31.80 -0.13
C PRO A 7 -13.34 31.03 0.58
N THR A 8 -13.65 30.44 1.73
CA THR A 8 -12.71 29.58 2.43
C THR A 8 -12.48 28.37 1.54
N THR A 9 -11.38 28.37 0.81
CA THR A 9 -10.92 27.27 -0.04
C THR A 9 -10.84 26.00 0.81
N SER A 10 -11.81 25.10 0.68
CA SER A 10 -11.97 23.93 1.57
C SER A 10 -12.34 22.71 0.75
N PHE A 11 -11.78 21.56 1.13
CA PHE A 11 -12.13 20.27 0.55
C PHE A 11 -11.96 19.20 1.64
N SER A 12 -13.07 18.65 2.13
CA SER A 12 -13.04 17.59 3.15
C SER A 12 -12.79 16.22 2.50
N ALA A 13 -11.70 15.55 2.85
CA ALA A 13 -11.43 14.16 2.43
C ALA A 13 -12.45 13.15 3.00
N ALA A 14 -13.16 13.51 4.08
CA ALA A 14 -14.23 12.70 4.63
C ALA A 14 -15.50 12.76 3.76
N ASP A 15 -15.89 13.95 3.32
CA ASP A 15 -17.25 14.18 2.82
C ASP A 15 -17.29 14.50 1.32
N HIS A 16 -16.25 15.12 0.76
CA HIS A 16 -16.20 15.39 -0.68
C HIS A 16 -15.81 14.14 -1.46
N PRO A 17 -16.36 13.95 -2.67
CA PRO A 17 -16.05 12.79 -3.49
C PRO A 17 -14.62 12.87 -4.03
N TRP A 18 -13.82 11.84 -3.76
CA TRP A 18 -12.48 11.69 -4.37
C TRP A 18 -12.04 10.23 -4.60
N ILE A 19 -12.79 9.27 -4.06
CA ILE A 19 -12.49 7.85 -4.12
C ILE A 19 -13.38 7.21 -5.17
N ASP A 20 -12.77 6.73 -6.25
CA ASP A 20 -13.48 5.98 -7.28
C ASP A 20 -13.84 4.58 -6.76
N VAL A 21 -15.11 4.22 -6.83
CA VAL A 21 -15.64 2.93 -6.36
C VAL A 21 -16.48 2.28 -7.45
N ARG A 22 -16.60 0.95 -7.38
CA ARG A 22 -17.45 0.17 -8.28
C ARG A 22 -18.55 -0.54 -7.51
N THR A 23 -19.78 -0.41 -7.99
CA THR A 23 -20.95 -1.14 -7.48
C THR A 23 -21.65 -1.82 -8.66
N GLY A 24 -21.52 -3.14 -8.77
CA GLY A 24 -21.92 -3.87 -9.96
C GLY A 24 -21.18 -3.36 -11.21
N GLY A 25 -21.93 -2.82 -12.17
CA GLY A 25 -21.40 -2.21 -13.39
C GLY A 25 -21.28 -0.68 -13.36
N GLN A 26 -21.63 -0.03 -12.25
CA GLN A 26 -21.59 1.43 -12.11
C GLN A 26 -20.30 1.87 -11.40
N TYR A 27 -19.83 3.05 -11.79
CA TYR A 27 -18.65 3.71 -11.21
C TYR A 27 -19.08 5.05 -10.65
N ASP A 28 -18.81 5.27 -9.38
CA ASP A 28 -19.15 6.48 -8.65
C ASP A 28 -17.92 6.98 -7.89
N GLN A 29 -17.98 8.23 -7.45
CA GLN A 29 -16.96 8.83 -6.61
C GLN A 29 -17.54 9.20 -5.24
N VAL A 30 -16.87 8.78 -4.17
CA VAL A 30 -17.33 8.99 -2.79
C VAL A 30 -16.23 9.59 -1.90
N GLY A 31 -16.63 10.20 -0.78
CA GLY A 31 -15.71 10.56 0.30
C GLY A 31 -15.46 9.38 1.23
N LEU A 32 -14.49 9.50 2.16
CA LEU A 32 -14.18 8.42 3.11
C LEU A 32 -15.40 8.07 3.98
N ARG A 33 -16.20 9.03 4.44
CA ARG A 33 -17.35 8.75 5.30
C ARG A 33 -18.38 7.88 4.58
N SER A 34 -18.77 8.29 3.36
CA SER A 34 -19.69 7.52 2.51
C SER A 34 -19.12 6.16 2.13
N LEU A 35 -17.80 6.05 1.92
CA LEU A 35 -17.12 4.76 1.67
C LEU A 35 -17.44 3.74 2.77
N PHE A 36 -17.42 4.14 4.04
CA PHE A 36 -17.73 3.26 5.17
C PHE A 36 -19.23 2.97 5.29
N LEU A 37 -20.08 3.99 5.17
CA LEU A 37 -21.54 3.82 5.26
C LEU A 37 -22.07 2.84 4.20
N ASP A 38 -21.53 2.92 2.98
CA ASP A 38 -21.95 2.11 1.83
C ASP A 38 -21.01 0.93 1.52
N ALA A 39 -20.03 0.63 2.38
CA ALA A 39 -19.04 -0.43 2.15
C ALA A 39 -19.65 -1.81 1.87
N HIS A 40 -20.86 -2.07 2.37
CA HIS A 40 -21.60 -3.31 2.17
C HIS A 40 -22.23 -3.45 0.78
N ARG A 41 -22.27 -2.36 0.00
CA ARG A 41 -22.82 -2.31 -1.35
C ARG A 41 -21.73 -2.17 -2.42
N ILE A 42 -20.59 -1.63 -2.03
CA ILE A 42 -19.44 -1.43 -2.92
C ILE A 42 -18.75 -2.77 -3.14
N ASP A 43 -18.49 -3.11 -4.41
CA ASP A 43 -17.79 -4.34 -4.76
C ASP A 43 -16.27 -4.18 -4.56
N ASP A 44 -15.70 -3.07 -5.03
CA ASP A 44 -14.26 -2.81 -5.01
C ASP A 44 -13.92 -1.32 -5.20
N LEU A 45 -12.69 -0.95 -4.87
CA LEU A 45 -12.09 0.33 -5.20
C LEU A 45 -11.71 0.36 -6.70
N ALA A 46 -12.09 1.42 -7.39
CA ALA A 46 -11.89 1.58 -8.83
C ALA A 46 -10.82 2.63 -9.18
N LEU A 47 -9.89 2.93 -8.27
CA LEU A 47 -8.88 3.95 -8.50
C LEU A 47 -8.02 3.60 -9.72
N PRO A 48 -7.74 4.56 -10.62
CA PRO A 48 -7.00 4.32 -11.86
C PRO A 48 -5.55 3.88 -11.63
N GLN A 49 -4.96 4.26 -10.48
CA GLN A 49 -3.58 3.95 -10.16
C GLN A 49 -3.52 2.89 -9.03
N PRO A 50 -3.05 1.66 -9.30
CA PRO A 50 -2.97 0.60 -8.28
C PRO A 50 -2.20 0.99 -7.01
N PRO A 51 -1.11 1.79 -7.06
CA PRO A 51 -0.44 2.26 -5.85
C PRO A 51 -1.33 3.15 -4.96
N ALA A 52 -2.24 3.94 -5.54
CA ALA A 52 -3.21 4.73 -4.78
C ALA A 52 -4.24 3.83 -4.09
N ALA A 53 -4.79 2.84 -4.78
CA ALA A 53 -5.71 1.86 -4.19
C ALA A 53 -5.06 1.11 -3.01
N SER A 54 -3.81 0.66 -3.17
CA SER A 54 -3.07 -0.02 -2.10
C SER A 54 -2.79 0.86 -0.88
N ALA A 55 -2.55 2.15 -1.09
CA ALA A 55 -2.39 3.13 -0.01
C ALA A 55 -3.73 3.42 0.69
N LEU A 56 -4.80 3.62 -0.08
CA LEU A 56 -6.14 3.87 0.45
C LEU A 56 -6.65 2.69 1.28
N LEU A 57 -6.43 1.44 0.83
CA LEU A 57 -6.80 0.25 1.61
C LEU A 57 -6.16 0.27 3.01
N ARG A 58 -4.90 0.69 3.13
CA ARG A 58 -4.23 0.77 4.45
C ARG A 58 -4.87 1.81 5.36
N ILE A 59 -5.21 2.97 4.81
CA ILE A 59 -5.92 4.03 5.54
C ILE A 59 -7.30 3.52 5.95
N ALA A 60 -8.06 2.95 5.02
CA ALA A 60 -9.40 2.45 5.29
C ALA A 60 -9.38 1.29 6.29
N ILE A 61 -8.38 0.41 6.25
CA ILE A 61 -8.23 -0.68 7.22
C ILE A 61 -7.88 -0.14 8.62
N ALA A 62 -7.02 0.87 8.72
CA ALA A 62 -6.74 1.50 10.01
C ALA A 62 -8.02 2.11 10.62
N ILE A 63 -8.81 2.83 9.81
CA ILE A 63 -10.12 3.36 10.23
C ILE A 63 -11.09 2.22 10.58
N THR A 64 -11.11 1.13 9.81
CA THR A 64 -11.91 -0.08 10.08
C THR A 64 -11.61 -0.64 11.46
N ALA A 65 -10.33 -0.74 11.81
CA ALA A 65 -9.90 -1.24 13.11
C ALA A 65 -10.47 -0.35 14.25
N ARG A 66 -10.37 0.98 14.11
CA ARG A 66 -10.91 1.97 15.04
C ARG A 66 -12.43 1.86 15.23
N ILE A 67 -13.21 1.88 14.14
CA ILE A 67 -14.68 1.88 14.22
C ILE A 67 -15.26 0.55 14.71
N THR A 68 -14.50 -0.55 14.59
CA THR A 68 -14.95 -1.89 14.99
C THR A 68 -14.42 -2.33 16.37
N GLY A 69 -13.42 -1.64 16.92
CA GLY A 69 -12.68 -2.04 18.12
C GLY A 69 -11.72 -3.21 17.89
N LEU A 70 -11.37 -3.50 16.63
CA LEU A 70 -10.40 -4.56 16.28
C LEU A 70 -8.94 -4.14 16.48
N ASP A 71 -8.70 -2.93 16.99
CA ASP A 71 -7.42 -2.34 17.33
C ASP A 71 -7.09 -2.38 18.83
N ASP A 72 -7.88 -3.08 19.64
CA ASP A 72 -7.61 -3.27 21.07
C ASP A 72 -6.49 -4.33 21.26
N PRO A 73 -5.29 -3.93 21.77
CA PRO A 73 -4.17 -4.84 21.97
C PRO A 73 -4.40 -5.86 23.11
N GLU A 74 -5.39 -5.64 23.98
CA GLU A 74 -5.71 -6.54 25.09
C GLU A 74 -6.59 -7.73 24.65
N LEU A 75 -7.14 -7.70 23.44
CA LEU A 75 -7.92 -8.81 22.91
C LEU A 75 -7.02 -10.02 22.68
N THR A 76 -7.36 -11.14 23.33
CA THR A 76 -6.77 -12.43 22.96
C THR A 76 -7.10 -12.78 21.51
N ALA A 77 -6.27 -13.60 20.87
CA ALA A 77 -6.51 -14.05 19.50
C ALA A 77 -7.90 -14.68 19.30
N SER A 78 -8.45 -15.35 20.32
CA SER A 78 -9.81 -15.91 20.25
C SER A 78 -10.89 -14.83 20.29
N GLN A 79 -10.77 -13.87 21.21
CA GLN A 79 -11.70 -12.73 21.33
C GLN A 79 -11.68 -11.87 20.06
N TRP A 80 -10.49 -11.55 19.55
CA TRP A 80 -10.33 -10.79 18.31
C TRP A 80 -11.01 -11.50 17.12
N ASN A 81 -10.81 -12.82 16.97
CA ASN A 81 -11.47 -13.59 15.92
C ASN A 81 -12.99 -13.70 16.11
N ALA A 82 -13.48 -13.77 17.34
CA ALA A 82 -14.91 -13.74 17.64
C ALA A 82 -15.51 -12.38 17.29
N LEU A 83 -14.86 -11.28 17.69
CA LEU A 83 -15.28 -9.92 17.38
C LEU A 83 -15.31 -9.70 15.87
N ARG A 84 -14.23 -10.03 15.15
CA ARG A 84 -14.18 -9.90 13.69
C ARG A 84 -15.29 -10.69 13.00
N ARG A 85 -15.59 -11.91 13.44
CA ARG A 85 -16.72 -12.71 12.90
C ARG A 85 -18.07 -12.08 13.19
N SER A 86 -18.26 -11.50 14.38
CA SER A 86 -19.51 -10.80 14.71
C SER A 86 -19.72 -9.57 13.82
N ARG A 87 -18.69 -8.74 13.63
CA ARG A 87 -18.72 -7.60 12.70
C ARG A 87 -18.97 -8.01 11.26
N LEU A 88 -18.38 -9.13 10.82
CA LEU A 88 -18.65 -9.68 9.49
C LEU A 88 -20.12 -10.10 9.34
N ALA A 89 -20.72 -10.69 10.39
CA ALA A 89 -22.11 -11.14 10.39
C ALA A 89 -23.13 -9.99 10.42
N GLU A 90 -22.78 -8.83 10.96
CA GLU A 90 -23.60 -7.61 10.90
C GLU A 90 -23.82 -7.13 9.45
N GLY A 91 -22.88 -7.45 8.54
CA GLY A 91 -23.00 -7.21 7.11
C GLY A 91 -22.81 -5.76 6.67
N ARG A 92 -22.63 -4.82 7.60
CA ARG A 92 -22.29 -3.40 7.38
C ARG A 92 -21.64 -2.83 8.63
N PHE A 93 -20.95 -1.69 8.50
CA PHE A 93 -20.48 -0.94 9.65
C PHE A 93 -21.63 -0.22 10.36
N ASP A 94 -21.50 -0.03 11.67
CA ASP A 94 -22.42 0.76 12.48
C ASP A 94 -22.34 2.24 12.07
N PRO A 95 -23.43 2.84 11.55
CA PRO A 95 -23.43 4.24 11.13
C PRO A 95 -23.03 5.21 12.25
N ASP A 96 -23.45 4.97 13.48
CA ASP A 96 -23.17 5.88 14.60
C ASP A 96 -21.67 5.87 14.95
N ALA A 97 -21.03 4.70 14.91
CA ALA A 97 -19.60 4.56 15.08
C ALA A 97 -18.80 5.25 13.96
N VAL A 98 -19.28 5.14 12.70
CA VAL A 98 -18.68 5.84 11.56
C VAL A 98 -18.78 7.35 11.74
N HIS A 99 -19.97 7.87 12.04
CA HIS A 99 -20.16 9.31 12.25
C HIS A 99 -19.30 9.83 13.39
N THR A 100 -19.34 9.16 14.54
CA THR A 100 -18.54 9.51 15.73
C THR A 100 -17.05 9.62 15.40
N TYR A 101 -16.50 8.65 14.68
CA TYR A 101 -15.08 8.65 14.32
C TYR A 101 -14.72 9.81 13.37
N PHE A 102 -15.51 10.04 12.31
CA PHE A 102 -15.20 11.11 11.36
C PHE A 102 -15.42 12.51 11.93
N ASP A 103 -16.35 12.68 12.87
CA ASP A 103 -16.63 13.97 13.53
C ASP A 103 -15.57 14.36 14.56
N GLN A 104 -14.75 13.41 15.01
CA GLN A 104 -13.69 13.63 16.00
C GLN A 104 -12.45 14.33 15.43
N TYR A 105 -12.22 14.27 14.11
CA TYR A 105 -10.95 14.68 13.49
C TYR A 105 -11.15 15.69 12.34
N VAL A 106 -10.07 16.40 12.01
CA VAL A 106 -10.05 17.34 10.88
C VAL A 106 -9.67 16.59 9.60
N TRP A 107 -10.56 16.68 8.60
CA TRP A 107 -10.40 16.04 7.30
C TRP A 107 -10.21 17.02 6.15
N ASP A 108 -10.17 18.32 6.43
CA ASP A 108 -9.97 19.34 5.40
C ASP A 108 -8.54 19.28 4.86
N VAL A 109 -8.45 19.11 3.54
CA VAL A 109 -7.22 18.99 2.76
C VAL A 109 -6.46 20.30 2.71
N PHE A 110 -7.16 21.43 2.84
CA PHE A 110 -6.57 22.77 2.78
C PHE A 110 -6.66 23.52 4.10
N ASP A 111 -6.90 22.81 5.21
CA ASP A 111 -6.88 23.41 6.54
C ASP A 111 -5.56 24.18 6.76
N PRO A 112 -5.63 25.44 7.23
CA PRO A 112 -4.44 26.28 7.35
C PRO A 112 -3.44 25.78 8.42
N VAL A 113 -3.91 24.98 9.39
CA VAL A 113 -3.12 24.51 10.53
C VAL A 113 -2.81 23.02 10.42
N ARG A 114 -3.77 22.22 9.94
CA ARG A 114 -3.75 20.76 9.94
C ARG A 114 -4.30 20.18 8.62
N PRO A 115 -3.71 20.54 7.47
CA PRO A 115 -4.17 20.01 6.20
C PRO A 115 -4.02 18.48 6.20
N TRP A 116 -5.08 17.76 5.83
CA TRP A 116 -5.12 16.31 5.96
C TRP A 116 -3.94 15.64 5.23
N LEU A 117 -3.19 14.83 5.97
CA LEU A 117 -1.96 14.12 5.54
C LEU A 117 -0.84 15.02 4.97
N GLN A 118 -0.85 16.32 5.27
CA GLN A 118 0.11 17.28 4.71
C GLN A 118 0.94 17.97 5.79
N THR A 119 1.98 18.69 5.35
CA THR A 119 2.92 19.42 6.21
C THR A 119 2.83 20.93 5.91
N PRO A 120 2.06 21.71 6.69
CA PRO A 120 1.84 23.13 6.39
C PRO A 120 3.12 23.97 6.48
N SER A 121 4.10 23.56 7.30
CA SER A 121 5.36 24.27 7.48
C SER A 121 6.26 24.27 6.24
N LEU A 122 5.98 23.44 5.22
CA LEU A 122 6.72 23.45 3.96
C LEU A 122 6.66 24.80 3.24
N ARG A 123 5.60 25.58 3.46
CA ARG A 123 5.47 26.93 2.88
C ARG A 123 6.58 27.88 3.33
N THR A 124 7.14 27.67 4.51
CA THR A 124 8.23 28.48 5.07
C THR A 124 9.59 27.79 5.04
N GLU A 125 9.61 26.46 4.98
CA GLU A 125 10.85 25.67 5.02
C GLU A 125 11.44 25.37 3.64
N CYS A 126 10.68 25.60 2.58
CA CYS A 126 11.14 25.45 1.19
C CYS A 126 11.13 26.80 0.48
N ASP A 127 12.25 27.14 -0.17
CA ASP A 127 12.41 28.41 -0.89
C ASP A 127 11.49 28.51 -2.13
N HIS A 128 11.04 27.38 -2.66
CA HIS A 128 10.15 27.28 -3.83
C HIS A 128 9.33 26.00 -3.78
N SER A 129 8.22 25.97 -4.53
CA SER A 129 7.39 24.78 -4.71
C SER A 129 8.08 23.75 -5.60
N THR A 130 7.56 22.51 -5.61
CA THR A 130 8.05 21.45 -6.50
C THR A 130 7.52 21.61 -7.92
N GLY A 131 6.37 22.27 -8.11
CA GLY A 131 5.69 22.36 -9.40
C GLY A 131 4.71 21.21 -9.60
N ILE A 132 3.51 21.52 -10.11
CA ILE A 132 2.45 20.52 -10.34
C ILE A 132 2.90 19.37 -11.25
N ASN A 133 3.68 19.66 -12.29
CA ASN A 133 4.18 18.64 -13.23
C ASN A 133 5.17 17.66 -12.59
N ALA A 134 5.92 18.09 -11.58
CA ALA A 134 6.83 17.20 -10.86
C ALA A 134 6.11 16.41 -9.75
N PHE A 135 4.96 16.90 -9.30
CA PHE A 135 4.07 16.21 -8.36
C PHE A 135 3.29 15.09 -9.04
N VAL A 136 2.70 15.33 -10.21
CA VAL A 136 1.86 14.37 -10.93
C VAL A 136 2.72 13.31 -11.66
N PRO A 137 2.61 12.01 -11.31
CA PRO A 137 3.31 10.95 -12.03
C PRO A 137 2.93 10.93 -13.51
N GLY A 138 3.92 10.78 -14.39
CA GLY A 138 3.71 10.71 -15.85
C GLY A 138 3.68 12.06 -16.57
N ARG A 139 3.63 13.20 -15.85
CA ARG A 139 3.87 14.51 -16.46
C ARG A 139 5.39 14.77 -16.62
N PRO A 140 5.83 15.39 -17.73
CA PRO A 140 7.23 15.74 -17.90
C PRO A 140 7.61 16.91 -16.99
N ALA A 141 8.69 16.73 -16.24
CA ALA A 141 9.24 17.76 -15.36
C ALA A 141 10.77 17.77 -15.39
N GLY A 142 11.35 18.97 -15.40
CA GLY A 142 12.80 19.18 -15.42
C GLY A 142 13.46 18.53 -16.64
N ARG A 143 14.33 17.54 -16.39
CA ARG A 143 15.08 16.81 -17.43
C ARG A 143 14.35 15.57 -17.98
N ASN A 144 13.13 15.30 -17.51
CA ASN A 144 12.35 14.17 -18.02
C ASN A 144 11.76 14.52 -19.39
N PHE A 145 11.95 13.63 -20.34
CA PHE A 145 11.34 13.73 -21.67
C PHE A 145 9.82 13.54 -21.60
N ALA A 146 9.09 14.23 -22.47
CA ALA A 146 7.63 14.12 -22.63
C ALA A 146 7.26 12.91 -23.49
N TRP A 147 7.44 11.69 -22.96
CA TRP A 147 6.98 10.48 -23.65
C TRP A 147 5.47 10.34 -23.45
N PHE A 148 4.70 10.38 -24.55
CA PHE A 148 3.25 10.12 -24.56
C PHE A 148 2.42 11.00 -23.61
N SER A 149 2.90 12.20 -23.27
CA SER A 149 2.18 13.15 -22.41
C SER A 149 1.67 14.33 -23.25
N PRO A 150 0.39 14.74 -23.10
CA PRO A 150 -0.10 15.97 -23.73
C PRO A 150 0.47 17.23 -23.05
N HIS A 151 1.06 17.08 -21.85
CA HIS A 151 1.60 18.20 -21.09
C HIS A 151 3.03 18.53 -21.54
N GLY A 152 3.33 19.80 -21.72
CA GLY A 152 4.68 20.31 -21.88
C GLY A 152 5.32 20.67 -20.54
N HIS A 153 6.65 20.81 -20.52
CA HIS A 153 7.38 21.27 -19.34
C HIS A 153 6.88 22.66 -18.85
N HIS A 154 6.45 23.51 -19.78
CA HIS A 154 5.99 24.88 -19.54
C HIS A 154 4.48 25.01 -19.30
N THR A 155 3.70 23.92 -19.43
CA THR A 155 2.25 23.95 -19.17
C THR A 155 1.98 23.41 -17.77
N ALA A 156 1.70 24.29 -16.82
CA ALA A 156 1.34 23.94 -15.44
C ALA A 156 -0.19 23.89 -15.30
N GLU A 157 -0.82 22.89 -15.92
CA GLU A 157 -2.26 22.73 -15.82
C GLU A 157 -2.64 22.23 -14.41
N PRO A 158 -3.60 22.89 -13.74
CA PRO A 158 -4.13 22.41 -12.48
C PRO A 158 -4.69 20.98 -12.60
N VAL A 159 -4.74 20.27 -11.48
CA VAL A 159 -5.41 18.95 -11.39
C VAL A 159 -6.61 19.03 -10.47
N PRO A 160 -7.67 18.23 -10.67
CA PRO A 160 -8.73 18.10 -9.70
C PRO A 160 -8.18 17.68 -8.33
N THR A 161 -8.69 18.26 -7.25
CA THR A 161 -8.27 17.94 -5.87
C THR A 161 -8.43 16.45 -5.58
N ALA A 162 -9.49 15.82 -6.10
CA ALA A 162 -9.70 14.39 -6.00
C ALA A 162 -8.51 13.57 -6.54
N GLU A 163 -8.02 13.92 -7.74
CA GLU A 163 -6.85 13.28 -8.34
C GLU A 163 -5.57 13.58 -7.53
N ALA A 164 -5.42 14.82 -7.05
CA ALA A 164 -4.29 15.22 -6.23
C ALA A 164 -4.20 14.41 -4.93
N LEU A 165 -5.32 14.09 -4.28
CA LEU A 165 -5.35 13.24 -3.09
C LEU A 165 -4.89 11.82 -3.39
N GLN A 166 -5.33 11.23 -4.51
CA GLN A 166 -4.87 9.90 -4.92
C GLN A 166 -3.35 9.91 -5.17
N ILE A 167 -2.82 10.96 -5.80
CA ILE A 167 -1.37 11.13 -6.03
C ILE A 167 -0.62 11.36 -4.72
N LEU A 168 -1.18 12.14 -3.79
CA LEU A 168 -0.63 12.35 -2.45
C LEU A 168 -0.43 11.01 -1.73
N LEU A 169 -1.42 10.11 -1.80
CA LEU A 169 -1.29 8.76 -1.25
C LEU A 169 -0.14 7.98 -1.90
N ILE A 170 0.02 8.08 -3.22
CA ILE A 170 1.13 7.42 -3.93
C ILE A 170 2.48 7.90 -3.40
N HIS A 171 2.64 9.21 -3.20
CA HIS A 171 3.91 9.73 -2.67
C HIS A 171 4.17 9.26 -1.24
N HIS A 172 3.15 9.22 -0.37
CA HIS A 172 3.36 8.77 1.00
C HIS A 172 3.87 7.33 1.11
N TYR A 173 3.40 6.44 0.23
CA TYR A 173 3.68 5.00 0.30
C TYR A 173 4.73 4.53 -0.71
N TYR A 174 4.62 4.98 -1.96
CA TYR A 174 5.44 4.54 -3.10
C TYR A 174 6.36 5.65 -3.63
N GLY A 175 6.48 6.78 -2.91
CA GLY A 175 7.32 7.91 -3.30
C GLY A 175 8.77 7.53 -3.63
N ARG A 176 9.34 8.26 -4.60
CA ARG A 176 10.69 8.02 -5.10
C ARG A 176 11.77 8.42 -4.07
N SER A 177 12.92 7.74 -4.14
CA SER A 177 14.15 8.21 -3.49
C SER A 177 14.91 9.18 -4.40
N GLY A 178 15.96 9.81 -3.86
CA GLY A 178 16.92 10.62 -4.63
C GLY A 178 16.93 12.08 -4.18
N THR A 179 16.89 12.99 -5.14
CA THR A 179 16.92 14.44 -4.88
C THR A 179 15.51 15.02 -5.06
N GLY A 180 15.01 15.77 -4.07
CA GLY A 180 13.75 16.51 -4.10
C GLY A 180 13.96 18.02 -3.99
N THR A 181 12.87 18.76 -3.79
CA THR A 181 12.94 20.19 -3.45
C THR A 181 13.72 20.36 -2.13
N PRO A 182 14.73 21.25 -2.08
CA PRO A 182 15.46 21.52 -0.85
C PRO A 182 14.52 21.99 0.27
N ARG A 183 14.71 21.45 1.46
CA ARG A 183 14.01 21.84 2.68
C ARG A 183 15.04 22.25 3.72
N THR A 184 14.85 23.42 4.32
CA THR A 184 15.71 23.99 5.35
C THR A 184 14.99 23.95 6.69
N LEU A 185 15.57 23.23 7.65
CA LEU A 185 15.00 23.11 8.99
C LEU A 185 16.07 23.40 10.04
N ASN A 186 15.84 24.42 10.87
CA ASN A 186 16.75 24.91 11.91
C ASN A 186 18.19 25.12 11.39
N GLY A 187 18.32 25.78 10.23
CA GLY A 187 19.61 26.12 9.62
C GLY A 187 20.29 25.00 8.82
N ALA A 188 19.72 23.78 8.77
CA ALA A 188 20.23 22.68 7.96
C ALA A 188 19.37 22.45 6.72
N ALA A 189 19.94 22.70 5.53
CA ALA A 189 19.30 22.43 4.25
C ALA A 189 19.64 21.02 3.74
N SER A 190 18.62 20.26 3.32
CA SER A 190 18.83 18.99 2.62
C SER A 190 17.85 18.84 1.47
N LYS A 191 18.34 18.25 0.39
CA LYS A 191 17.56 17.84 -0.79
C LYS A 191 17.48 16.32 -0.95
N LYS A 192 18.13 15.56 -0.07
CA LYS A 192 18.16 14.09 -0.14
C LYS A 192 16.86 13.53 0.45
N GLN A 193 16.21 12.62 -0.26
CA GLN A 193 15.01 11.93 0.20
C GLN A 193 15.14 10.42 0.04
N THR A 194 14.57 9.70 0.99
CA THR A 194 14.49 8.23 0.97
C THR A 194 13.19 7.79 0.31
N SER A 195 13.16 6.58 -0.23
CA SER A 195 11.94 6.08 -0.88
C SER A 195 10.84 5.84 0.16
N GLY A 196 9.58 5.89 -0.28
CA GLY A 196 8.44 5.50 0.54
C GLY A 196 8.55 4.06 1.05
N PRO A 197 7.75 3.68 2.07
CA PRO A 197 7.81 2.37 2.71
C PRO A 197 7.57 1.20 1.73
N LEU A 198 6.74 1.39 0.71
CA LEU A 198 6.31 0.35 -0.23
C LEU A 198 6.97 0.46 -1.61
N ARG A 199 7.95 1.35 -1.78
CA ARG A 199 8.60 1.52 -3.09
C ARG A 199 9.24 0.21 -3.54
N SER A 200 8.85 -0.22 -4.75
CA SER A 200 9.34 -1.44 -5.42
C SER A 200 8.88 -2.76 -4.79
N SER A 201 7.79 -2.76 -4.02
CA SER A 201 7.18 -3.98 -3.48
C SER A 201 5.85 -4.30 -4.15
N VAL A 202 5.42 -5.56 -4.03
CA VAL A 202 4.04 -5.99 -4.30
C VAL A 202 3.32 -6.10 -2.96
N SER A 203 2.16 -5.46 -2.84
CA SER A 203 1.29 -5.55 -1.67
C SER A 203 0.13 -6.49 -1.93
N PHE A 204 -0.15 -7.38 -1.00
CA PHE A 204 -1.23 -8.35 -1.09
C PHE A 204 -2.32 -8.02 -0.08
N HIS A 205 -3.52 -7.76 -0.57
CA HIS A 205 -4.68 -7.44 0.25
C HIS A 205 -5.73 -8.54 0.06
N PRO A 206 -6.39 -9.01 1.12
CA PRO A 206 -7.52 -9.93 0.99
C PRO A 206 -8.69 -9.21 0.31
N LEU A 207 -9.40 -9.91 -0.57
CA LEU A 207 -10.56 -9.39 -1.29
C LEU A 207 -11.80 -10.21 -0.90
N GLY A 208 -12.84 -9.52 -0.44
CA GLY A 208 -14.15 -10.10 -0.15
C GLY A 208 -15.13 -9.93 -1.31
N ARG A 209 -16.40 -10.26 -1.08
CA ARG A 209 -17.48 -9.99 -2.05
C ARG A 209 -17.89 -8.52 -2.09
N THR A 210 -17.70 -7.83 -0.98
CA THR A 210 -17.96 -6.41 -0.79
C THR A 210 -16.76 -5.73 -0.15
N LEU A 211 -16.70 -4.41 -0.22
CA LEU A 211 -15.66 -3.63 0.43
C LEU A 211 -15.69 -3.81 1.96
N HIS A 212 -16.87 -3.97 2.57
CA HIS A 212 -17.01 -4.28 3.99
C HIS A 212 -16.25 -5.56 4.39
N GLU A 213 -16.45 -6.65 3.63
CA GLU A 213 -15.74 -7.92 3.86
C GLU A 213 -14.23 -7.77 3.64
N THR A 214 -13.85 -7.05 2.57
CA THR A 214 -12.46 -6.75 2.21
C THR A 214 -11.74 -6.01 3.34
N LEU A 215 -12.35 -4.96 3.87
CA LEU A 215 -11.78 -4.13 4.94
C LEU A 215 -11.66 -4.91 6.26
N LEU A 216 -12.70 -5.63 6.67
CA LEU A 216 -12.64 -6.49 7.86
C LEU A 216 -11.61 -7.62 7.71
N ALA A 217 -11.44 -8.18 6.53
CA ALA A 217 -10.39 -9.17 6.26
C ALA A 217 -9.00 -8.58 6.23
N GLY A 218 -8.90 -7.31 5.86
CA GLY A 218 -7.66 -6.56 5.82
C GLY A 218 -7.12 -6.17 7.19
N VAL A 219 -7.87 -6.24 8.30
CA VAL A 219 -7.37 -5.87 9.64
C VAL A 219 -6.35 -6.92 10.13
N PRO A 220 -5.06 -6.56 10.32
CA PRO A 220 -4.06 -7.50 10.80
C PRO A 220 -4.27 -7.78 12.29
N ALA A 221 -4.22 -9.03 12.75
CA ALA A 221 -4.30 -9.32 14.19
C ALA A 221 -3.06 -8.82 14.96
N PHE A 222 -3.24 -8.47 16.24
CA PHE A 222 -2.13 -8.10 17.10
C PHE A 222 -1.21 -9.30 17.38
N THR A 223 0.10 -9.11 17.27
CA THR A 223 1.10 -10.20 17.41
C THR A 223 1.96 -10.10 18.68
N GLY A 224 1.54 -9.31 19.68
CA GLY A 224 2.15 -9.31 21.02
C GLY A 224 3.44 -8.51 21.17
N GLY A 225 3.49 -7.28 20.65
CA GLY A 225 4.56 -6.32 20.98
C GLY A 225 4.23 -5.54 22.25
N ASP A 226 5.23 -4.94 22.91
CA ASP A 226 4.98 -4.01 24.02
C ASP A 226 4.32 -2.73 23.47
N GLN A 227 3.00 -2.64 23.61
CA GLN A 227 2.22 -1.47 23.22
C GLN A 227 1.17 -1.17 24.31
N PRO A 228 1.24 -0.02 25.00
CA PRO A 228 0.19 0.37 25.93
C PRO A 228 -1.13 0.60 25.19
N PRO A 229 -2.29 0.29 25.82
CA PRO A 229 -3.59 0.65 25.28
C PRO A 229 -3.68 2.15 24.95
N GLY A 230 -4.28 2.50 23.81
CA GLY A 230 -4.43 3.88 23.37
C GLY A 230 -3.15 4.60 22.93
N ALA A 231 -2.00 3.90 22.87
CA ALA A 231 -0.74 4.49 22.40
C ALA A 231 -0.67 4.62 20.87
N ASP A 232 -1.52 3.88 20.15
CA ASP A 232 -1.51 3.88 18.69
C ASP A 232 -2.32 5.02 18.11
N THR A 233 -1.72 5.73 17.15
CA THR A 233 -2.34 6.86 16.45
C THR A 233 -2.00 6.84 14.96
N CYS A 234 -2.99 7.15 14.13
CA CYS A 234 -2.77 7.53 12.74
C CYS A 234 -2.33 9.00 12.67
N PRO A 235 -1.62 9.43 11.60
CA PRO A 235 -1.12 10.80 11.49
C PRO A 235 -2.17 11.92 11.62
N TRP A 236 -3.41 11.68 11.20
CA TRP A 236 -4.51 12.64 11.34
C TRP A 236 -5.13 12.64 12.74
N GLU A 237 -4.91 11.59 13.55
CA GLU A 237 -5.42 11.46 14.92
C GLU A 237 -4.52 12.16 15.94
N GLU A 238 -3.23 12.35 15.63
CA GLU A 238 -2.28 13.02 16.53
C GLU A 238 -2.77 14.44 16.87
N SER A 239 -2.47 14.97 18.04
CA SER A 239 -2.88 16.34 18.41
C SER A 239 -1.96 17.42 17.84
N THR A 240 -0.72 17.05 17.49
CA THR A 240 0.33 17.95 17.02
C THR A 240 0.81 17.54 15.64
N PRO A 241 1.13 18.49 14.74
CA PRO A 241 1.80 18.18 13.48
C PRO A 241 3.11 17.43 13.71
N ALA A 242 3.45 16.50 12.82
CA ALA A 242 4.67 15.70 12.91
C ALA A 242 5.93 16.59 12.85
N ASP A 243 6.78 16.51 13.87
CA ASP A 243 8.10 17.15 13.87
C ASP A 243 9.06 16.33 12.96
N PRO A 244 9.63 16.93 11.89
CA PRO A 244 10.55 16.25 10.96
C PRO A 244 11.83 15.72 11.62
N ARG A 245 12.22 16.29 12.77
CA ARG A 245 13.40 15.89 13.55
C ARG A 245 13.04 14.93 14.67
N ALA A 246 11.79 14.94 15.14
CA ALA A 246 11.33 13.99 16.13
C ALA A 246 11.71 12.62 15.63
N THR A 247 12.53 11.96 16.43
CA THR A 247 12.98 10.65 16.05
C THR A 247 11.73 9.78 15.98
N LEU A 248 11.55 9.06 14.88
CA LEU A 248 10.62 7.93 14.81
C LEU A 248 11.14 6.79 15.72
N HIS A 249 11.47 7.13 16.97
CA HIS A 249 11.90 6.28 18.07
C HIS A 249 10.76 6.05 19.07
N GLY A 250 9.58 6.64 18.85
CA GLY A 250 8.36 6.07 19.41
C GLY A 250 8.21 4.62 18.91
N PRO A 251 7.73 3.68 19.73
CA PRO A 251 7.47 2.31 19.27
C PRO A 251 6.56 2.38 18.04
N LEU A 252 6.87 1.58 17.03
CA LEU A 252 5.95 1.44 15.91
C LEU A 252 4.70 0.76 16.44
N THR A 253 3.61 1.51 16.54
CA THR A 253 2.36 1.02 17.09
C THR A 253 1.48 0.40 16.00
N TRP A 254 0.72 -0.61 16.40
CA TRP A 254 -0.23 -1.35 15.60
C TRP A 254 -1.67 -0.91 15.90
N PRO A 255 -2.58 -0.95 14.91
CA PRO A 255 -2.30 -1.04 13.47
C PRO A 255 -2.03 0.34 12.84
N GLY A 256 -2.47 1.43 13.47
CA GLY A 256 -2.53 2.77 12.90
C GLY A 256 -1.18 3.28 12.39
N ARG A 257 -0.20 3.47 13.28
CA ARG A 257 1.11 4.00 12.88
C ARG A 257 1.86 3.06 11.94
N GLN A 258 1.73 1.74 12.14
CA GLN A 258 2.30 0.72 11.23
C GLN A 258 1.76 0.86 9.81
N LEU A 259 0.46 1.10 9.65
CA LEU A 259 -0.18 1.17 8.33
C LEU A 259 -0.12 2.55 7.69
N THR A 260 0.00 3.62 8.47
CA THR A 260 -0.21 5.00 7.97
C THR A 260 0.90 5.99 8.34
N GLY A 261 1.68 5.72 9.40
CA GLY A 261 2.69 6.63 9.95
C GLY A 261 4.12 6.45 9.44
N LEU A 262 4.33 5.67 8.38
CA LEU A 262 5.67 5.32 7.87
C LEU A 262 6.13 6.15 6.67
N SER A 263 5.42 7.24 6.35
CA SER A 263 5.76 8.07 5.21
C SER A 263 7.16 8.69 5.32
N ARG A 264 7.82 8.80 4.17
CA ARG A 264 9.16 9.41 4.03
C ARG A 264 9.12 10.76 3.32
N HIS A 265 7.93 11.18 2.89
CA HIS A 265 7.67 12.32 2.05
C HIS A 265 6.75 13.30 2.78
N ALA A 266 7.15 14.57 2.82
CA ALA A 266 6.31 15.66 3.28
C ALA A 266 5.74 16.35 2.06
N ILE A 267 4.44 16.62 2.09
CA ILE A 267 3.65 17.11 0.96
C ILE A 267 2.81 18.29 1.45
N LEU A 268 2.67 19.31 0.60
CA LEU A 268 1.70 20.39 0.80
C LEU A 268 1.12 20.79 -0.55
N LEU A 269 -0.19 20.69 -0.70
CA LEU A 269 -0.92 21.06 -1.90
C LEU A 269 -1.22 22.57 -1.86
N VAL A 270 -1.14 23.22 -3.02
CA VAL A 270 -1.52 24.62 -3.20
C VAL A 270 -2.86 24.63 -3.92
N PRO A 271 -3.95 25.05 -3.25
CA PRO A 271 -5.26 25.00 -3.85
C PRO A 271 -5.43 26.09 -4.92
N GLY A 272 -6.32 25.84 -5.88
CA GLY A 272 -6.93 26.88 -6.71
C GLY A 272 -8.00 27.66 -5.94
N ASP A 273 -8.64 28.62 -6.60
CA ASP A 273 -9.53 29.60 -5.97
C ASP A 273 -10.70 28.97 -5.18
N ASP A 274 -11.24 27.86 -5.66
CA ASP A 274 -12.43 27.19 -5.12
C ASP A 274 -12.14 25.91 -4.33
N GLY A 275 -10.88 25.46 -4.26
CA GLY A 275 -10.47 24.23 -3.59
C GLY A 275 -10.84 22.95 -4.35
N THR A 276 -11.46 23.04 -5.52
CA THR A 276 -11.77 21.87 -6.36
C THR A 276 -10.57 21.46 -7.22
N THR A 277 -9.56 22.32 -7.31
CA THR A 277 -8.32 22.08 -8.05
C THR A 277 -7.08 22.38 -7.22
N VAL A 278 -5.96 21.77 -7.61
CA VAL A 278 -4.62 22.00 -7.08
C VAL A 278 -3.77 22.56 -8.21
N THR A 279 -3.22 23.75 -7.99
CA THR A 279 -2.44 24.51 -8.97
C THR A 279 -0.94 24.23 -8.85
N ASP A 280 -0.48 23.87 -7.65
CA ASP A 280 0.92 23.56 -7.37
C ASP A 280 1.04 22.64 -6.14
N ALA A 281 2.24 22.13 -5.87
CA ALA A 281 2.54 21.35 -4.68
C ALA A 281 3.99 21.49 -4.23
N TYR A 282 4.20 21.32 -2.93
CA TYR A 282 5.50 21.05 -2.33
C TYR A 282 5.63 19.54 -2.09
N LEU A 283 6.78 18.97 -2.44
CA LEU A 283 7.12 17.57 -2.23
C LEU A 283 8.61 17.45 -1.86
N THR A 284 8.87 17.04 -0.63
CA THR A 284 10.24 16.87 -0.11
C THR A 284 10.29 15.77 0.94
N TRP A 285 11.42 15.62 1.64
CA TRP A 285 11.58 14.63 2.70
C TRP A 285 10.79 15.01 3.96
N ALA A 286 10.12 14.03 4.57
CA ALA A 286 9.48 14.18 5.88
C ALA A 286 10.48 14.01 7.02
N THR A 287 11.41 13.05 6.90
CA THR A 287 12.44 12.79 7.92
C THR A 287 13.73 12.26 7.30
N GLN A 288 14.87 12.63 7.89
CA GLN A 288 16.21 12.12 7.55
C GLN A 288 16.64 10.93 8.41
N GLN A 289 15.81 10.51 9.37
CA GLN A 289 16.14 9.40 10.26
C GLN A 289 16.18 8.07 9.49
N PRO A 290 16.96 7.06 9.93
CA PRO A 290 16.94 5.74 9.31
C PRO A 290 15.53 5.15 9.24
N LYS A 291 15.28 4.26 8.26
CA LYS A 291 14.01 3.54 8.17
C LYS A 291 13.86 2.57 9.34
N SER A 292 12.72 2.61 10.01
CA SER A 292 12.38 1.62 11.04
C SER A 292 12.28 0.23 10.42
N ILE A 293 12.83 -0.77 11.11
CA ILE A 293 12.72 -2.17 10.69
C ILE A 293 11.36 -2.68 11.18
N THR A 294 10.43 -2.89 10.26
CA THR A 294 9.11 -3.43 10.56
C THR A 294 8.73 -4.55 9.61
N THR A 295 7.79 -5.40 10.04
CA THR A 295 7.11 -6.39 9.23
C THR A 295 5.77 -5.79 8.82
N ASP A 296 5.62 -5.41 7.56
CA ASP A 296 4.34 -4.99 7.00
C ASP A 296 3.47 -6.25 6.77
N PRO A 297 2.21 -6.27 7.24
CA PRO A 297 1.36 -7.45 7.17
C PRO A 297 0.93 -7.83 5.75
N TYR A 298 1.03 -6.91 4.78
CA TYR A 298 0.62 -7.11 3.39
C TYR A 298 1.79 -7.40 2.45
N LEU A 299 3.04 -7.40 2.94
CA LEU A 299 4.21 -7.67 2.12
C LEU A 299 4.72 -9.08 2.33
N ALA A 300 5.17 -9.69 1.24
CA ALA A 300 5.98 -10.89 1.30
C ALA A 300 7.46 -10.53 1.51
N TYR A 301 8.20 -11.42 2.16
CA TYR A 301 9.62 -11.24 2.41
C TYR A 301 10.43 -12.45 1.98
N ARG A 302 11.68 -12.21 1.60
CA ARG A 302 12.69 -13.24 1.39
C ARG A 302 13.70 -13.21 2.53
N ILE A 303 13.92 -14.36 3.16
CA ILE A 303 14.95 -14.58 4.16
C ILE A 303 16.22 -15.05 3.43
N THR A 304 17.33 -14.36 3.66
CA THR A 304 18.64 -14.79 3.19
C THR A 304 19.30 -15.67 4.26
N PRO A 305 19.61 -16.95 3.99
CA PRO A 305 20.13 -17.90 4.99
C PRO A 305 21.63 -17.69 5.35
N VAL A 306 22.21 -16.55 4.98
CA VAL A 306 23.62 -16.21 5.24
C VAL A 306 23.70 -15.35 6.52
N PRO A 307 24.74 -15.50 7.37
CA PRO A 307 24.95 -14.63 8.53
C PRO A 307 25.20 -13.17 8.08
N LYS A 308 24.10 -12.41 7.97
CA LYS A 308 24.09 -10.96 7.84
C LYS A 308 23.59 -10.34 9.15
N LYS A 309 23.79 -9.03 9.33
CA LYS A 309 23.08 -8.26 10.37
C LYS A 309 21.55 -8.43 10.20
N VAL A 310 20.80 -8.43 11.30
CA VAL A 310 19.36 -8.77 11.34
C VAL A 310 18.53 -7.96 10.33
N ASP A 311 18.85 -6.68 10.16
CA ASP A 311 18.28 -5.73 9.19
C ASP A 311 18.45 -6.15 7.72
N ARG A 312 19.47 -6.97 7.41
CA ARG A 312 19.80 -7.43 6.04
C ARG A 312 19.48 -8.90 5.80
N ARG A 313 18.98 -9.62 6.81
CA ARG A 313 18.54 -11.01 6.67
C ARG A 313 17.18 -11.09 6.00
N ARG A 314 16.31 -10.10 6.20
CA ARG A 314 14.97 -10.04 5.63
C ARG A 314 14.89 -8.93 4.57
N THR A 315 14.53 -9.31 3.35
CA THR A 315 14.36 -8.37 2.23
C THR A 315 12.94 -8.45 1.69
N ILE A 316 12.33 -7.32 1.37
CA ILE A 316 10.98 -7.29 0.77
C ILE A 316 11.00 -8.01 -0.58
N HIS A 317 9.98 -8.83 -0.85
CA HIS A 317 9.73 -9.39 -2.18
C HIS A 317 9.44 -8.26 -3.15
N ARG A 318 10.36 -8.03 -4.09
CA ARG A 318 10.28 -6.90 -5.00
C ARG A 318 9.34 -7.20 -6.16
N ALA A 319 8.63 -6.16 -6.61
CA ALA A 319 7.89 -6.22 -7.86
C ALA A 319 8.85 -6.42 -9.04
N ASP A 320 8.47 -7.29 -9.96
CA ASP A 320 9.23 -7.60 -11.17
C ASP A 320 8.28 -7.55 -12.37
N ALA A 321 8.42 -6.49 -13.17
CA ALA A 321 7.57 -6.28 -14.36
C ALA A 321 7.78 -7.35 -15.45
N SER A 322 8.86 -8.13 -15.39
CA SER A 322 9.11 -9.24 -16.31
C SER A 322 8.44 -10.55 -15.87
N ARG A 323 7.86 -10.60 -14.67
CA ARG A 323 7.17 -11.78 -14.13
C ARG A 323 5.67 -11.62 -14.24
N ALA A 324 5.01 -12.66 -14.72
CA ALA A 324 3.55 -12.75 -14.66
C ALA A 324 3.08 -12.87 -13.21
N TRP A 325 2.03 -12.15 -12.84
CA TRP A 325 1.52 -12.05 -11.46
C TRP A 325 1.21 -13.41 -10.81
N TRP A 326 0.71 -14.38 -11.57
CA TRP A 326 0.36 -15.71 -11.04
C TRP A 326 1.60 -16.51 -10.60
N ARG A 327 2.81 -16.12 -11.04
CA ARG A 327 4.07 -16.71 -10.56
C ARG A 327 4.52 -16.17 -9.21
N ASP A 328 3.82 -15.18 -8.66
CA ASP A 328 3.97 -14.76 -7.27
C ASP A 328 3.00 -15.53 -6.35
N LEU A 329 2.12 -16.39 -6.89
CA LEU A 329 1.24 -17.25 -6.11
C LEU A 329 2.01 -18.24 -5.24
N GLU A 330 3.19 -18.71 -5.69
CA GLU A 330 4.09 -19.56 -4.88
C GLU A 330 4.45 -18.87 -3.55
N THR A 331 4.66 -17.55 -3.59
CA THR A 331 4.98 -16.73 -2.41
C THR A 331 3.78 -16.55 -1.46
N LEU A 332 2.56 -16.79 -1.94
CA LEU A 332 1.34 -16.76 -1.12
C LEU A 332 0.98 -18.14 -0.55
N LEU A 333 1.21 -19.21 -1.31
CA LEU A 333 0.77 -20.56 -0.98
C LEU A 333 1.72 -21.29 -0.03
N LEU A 334 3.02 -21.02 -0.12
CA LEU A 334 4.01 -21.72 0.70
C LEU A 334 3.99 -21.17 2.13
N ALA A 335 3.44 -21.97 3.05
CA ALA A 335 3.63 -21.75 4.48
C ALA A 335 5.14 -21.80 4.78
N PRO A 336 5.65 -20.93 5.65
CA PRO A 336 7.07 -20.94 5.99
C PRO A 336 7.45 -22.30 6.61
N ASP A 337 8.29 -23.07 5.93
CA ASP A 337 8.97 -24.24 6.49
C ASP A 337 10.28 -23.81 7.17
N GLU A 338 10.85 -24.67 8.02
CA GLU A 338 12.09 -24.38 8.77
C GLU A 338 13.29 -24.04 7.86
N HIS A 339 13.21 -24.40 6.57
CA HIS A 339 14.21 -24.14 5.53
C HIS A 339 13.76 -23.10 4.49
N GLY A 340 12.57 -22.51 4.71
CA GLY A 340 11.90 -21.61 3.80
C GLY A 340 12.62 -20.29 3.67
N THR A 341 13.01 -19.96 2.44
CA THR A 341 13.62 -18.64 2.15
C THR A 341 12.56 -17.57 1.89
N GLN A 342 11.27 -17.89 1.99
CA GLN A 342 10.15 -16.97 1.75
C GLN A 342 9.22 -16.91 2.96
N LEU A 343 8.77 -15.71 3.29
CA LEU A 343 7.72 -15.42 4.25
C LEU A 343 6.55 -14.83 3.48
N ARG A 344 5.40 -15.50 3.58
CA ARG A 344 4.14 -14.98 3.05
C ARG A 344 3.67 -13.75 3.85
N PRO A 345 2.79 -12.91 3.30
CA PRO A 345 2.21 -11.79 4.02
C PRO A 345 1.44 -12.26 5.27
N ALA A 346 1.72 -11.63 6.41
CA ALA A 346 1.15 -12.01 7.70
C ALA A 346 -0.38 -11.88 7.75
N ILE A 347 -0.98 -11.06 6.89
CA ILE A 347 -2.44 -10.95 6.80
C ILE A 347 -3.11 -12.27 6.41
N PHE A 348 -2.39 -13.18 5.74
CA PHE A 348 -2.88 -14.53 5.42
C PHE A 348 -2.50 -15.57 6.48
N ASP A 349 -1.80 -15.18 7.56
CA ASP A 349 -1.45 -16.04 8.69
C ASP A 349 -2.54 -16.12 9.75
N THR A 350 -3.50 -15.19 9.77
CA THR A 350 -4.66 -15.29 10.66
C THR A 350 -5.34 -16.62 10.36
N ARG A 351 -5.19 -17.58 11.28
CA ARG A 351 -5.57 -18.98 11.11
C ARG A 351 -6.92 -19.07 10.39
N GLN A 352 -6.94 -19.76 9.25
CA GLN A 352 -8.14 -20.45 8.80
C GLN A 352 -8.55 -21.39 9.94
N VAL A 353 -9.36 -20.90 10.88
CA VAL A 353 -10.10 -21.76 11.80
C VAL A 353 -11.03 -22.53 10.88
N GLN A 354 -10.64 -23.78 10.61
CA GLN A 354 -11.40 -24.73 9.84
C GLN A 354 -12.84 -24.79 10.34
N GLY A 355 -13.76 -24.53 9.42
CA GLY A 355 -15.18 -24.78 9.54
C GLY A 355 -15.72 -25.07 8.14
N ALA A 356 -15.76 -26.36 7.81
CA ALA A 356 -16.19 -27.00 6.56
C ALA A 356 -15.21 -26.96 5.36
N PRO A 357 -14.97 -28.11 4.69
CA PRO A 357 -14.28 -28.13 3.41
C PRO A 357 -15.19 -27.44 2.39
N VAL A 358 -14.72 -26.35 1.77
CA VAL A 358 -15.30 -25.86 0.52
C VAL A 358 -14.84 -26.80 -0.59
N THR A 359 -15.37 -28.02 -0.55
CA THR A 359 -15.41 -28.94 -1.67
C THR A 359 -16.87 -29.05 -2.02
N GLN A 360 -17.28 -28.36 -3.10
CA GLN A 360 -18.54 -28.43 -3.85
C GLN A 360 -19.24 -27.07 -3.98
N ALA A 361 -18.90 -26.35 -5.05
CA ALA A 361 -19.85 -25.78 -6.01
C ALA A 361 -19.07 -24.94 -7.05
N LEU A 362 -18.42 -25.62 -7.99
CA LEU A 362 -18.15 -25.02 -9.30
C LEU A 362 -19.23 -25.56 -10.25
N PRO A 363 -20.17 -24.73 -10.73
CA PRO A 363 -21.03 -25.11 -11.83
C PRO A 363 -20.19 -25.13 -13.12
N GLY A 364 -19.98 -26.34 -13.64
CA GLY A 364 -20.01 -26.63 -15.07
C GLY A 364 -19.03 -25.92 -16.00
N TRP A 365 -17.76 -26.32 -15.99
CA TRP A 365 -16.92 -26.33 -17.20
C TRP A 365 -16.12 -27.63 -17.23
N SER A 366 -16.72 -28.71 -17.74
CA SER A 366 -15.98 -29.94 -18.04
C SER A 366 -15.29 -29.81 -19.39
N TYR A 367 -13.98 -29.58 -19.41
CA TYR A 367 -13.16 -29.97 -20.56
C TYR A 367 -12.55 -31.34 -20.26
N SER A 368 -13.09 -32.36 -20.93
CA SER A 368 -12.55 -33.72 -20.92
C SER A 368 -11.29 -33.76 -21.79
N LEU A 369 -10.11 -33.74 -21.16
CA LEU A 369 -8.87 -34.19 -21.81
C LEU A 369 -8.63 -35.64 -21.41
N ARG A 370 -9.08 -36.57 -22.27
CA ARG A 370 -8.69 -37.99 -22.19
C ARG A 370 -7.23 -38.13 -22.56
N ALA A 371 -6.35 -38.20 -21.57
CA ALA A 371 -5.00 -38.74 -21.75
C ALA A 371 -5.09 -40.28 -21.79
N ARG A 372 -4.78 -40.88 -22.95
CA ARG A 372 -4.59 -42.34 -23.05
C ARG A 372 -3.30 -42.73 -22.30
N PRO A 373 -3.27 -43.83 -21.54
CA PRO A 373 -2.04 -44.29 -20.90
C PRO A 373 -1.12 -44.94 -21.94
N ARG A 374 0.17 -44.57 -21.92
CA ARG A 374 1.25 -45.38 -22.52
C ARG A 374 1.97 -46.17 -21.43
N PRO A 375 2.50 -47.36 -21.75
CA PRO A 375 2.83 -48.38 -20.76
C PRO A 375 4.15 -48.11 -20.05
N SER A 376 4.20 -48.64 -18.83
CA SER A 376 5.31 -48.68 -17.87
C SER A 376 6.65 -49.10 -18.46
N ALA A 377 7.70 -48.32 -18.15
CA ALA A 377 9.07 -48.80 -18.13
C ALA A 377 9.59 -48.72 -16.68
N ARG A 378 9.78 -49.88 -16.05
CA ARG A 378 10.53 -50.02 -14.80
C ARG A 378 12.00 -49.73 -15.08
N VAL A 379 12.65 -48.92 -14.25
CA VAL A 379 14.11 -48.82 -14.19
C VAL A 379 14.54 -49.12 -12.75
N ASP A 380 15.22 -50.25 -12.58
CA ASP A 380 15.84 -50.70 -11.35
C ASP A 380 17.00 -49.79 -10.94
N LEU A 381 16.94 -49.22 -9.72
CA LEU A 381 18.08 -48.55 -9.10
C LEU A 381 19.01 -49.60 -8.45
N LYS A 382 20.13 -49.93 -9.09
CA LYS A 382 21.29 -50.51 -8.41
C LYS A 382 22.24 -49.42 -7.92
N ARG A 383 22.32 -49.26 -6.61
CA ARG A 383 23.37 -48.50 -5.89
C ARG A 383 24.76 -49.05 -6.24
N LYS A 384 25.67 -48.17 -6.69
CA LYS A 384 27.12 -48.35 -6.52
C LYS A 384 27.76 -47.05 -6.06
N ARG A 385 28.65 -47.21 -5.09
CA ARG A 385 29.35 -46.19 -4.29
C ARG A 385 30.80 -46.10 -4.82
N ASN A 386 31.28 -44.95 -5.27
CA ASN A 386 32.57 -44.34 -4.87
C ASN A 386 33.09 -43.20 -5.78
N ARG A 387 33.61 -42.17 -5.10
CA ARG A 387 34.83 -41.35 -5.34
C ARG A 387 34.96 -40.52 -6.64
N GLY A 388 34.87 -39.20 -6.43
CA GLY A 388 35.97 -38.28 -6.73
C GLY A 388 36.04 -37.63 -8.13
N ARG A 389 36.24 -36.31 -8.10
CA ARG A 389 36.70 -35.36 -9.14
C ARG A 389 35.63 -34.65 -9.98
N HIS A 390 35.85 -33.34 -10.06
CA HIS A 390 35.18 -32.33 -10.86
C HIS A 390 35.05 -32.74 -12.33
N ILE A 391 33.87 -32.49 -12.92
CA ILE A 391 33.69 -32.48 -14.37
C ILE A 391 32.85 -31.25 -14.73
N ALA A 392 33.46 -30.37 -15.53
CA ALA A 392 32.82 -29.27 -16.22
C ALA A 392 31.93 -29.80 -17.35
N PHE A 393 30.74 -29.22 -17.53
CA PHE A 393 29.90 -29.53 -18.68
C PHE A 393 30.11 -28.48 -19.77
N ALA A 394 30.79 -28.87 -20.84
CA ALA A 394 30.77 -28.18 -22.13
C ALA A 394 29.70 -28.84 -23.01
N ILE A 395 28.78 -28.04 -23.54
CA ILE A 395 27.73 -28.49 -24.47
C ILE A 395 28.32 -28.44 -25.88
N GLN A 396 28.52 -29.60 -26.49
CA GLN A 396 28.99 -29.74 -27.86
C GLN A 396 27.77 -29.89 -28.79
N ILE A 397 27.54 -28.90 -29.64
CA ILE A 397 26.44 -28.86 -30.61
C ILE A 397 26.92 -29.56 -31.91
N PRO A 398 26.22 -30.57 -32.44
CA PRO A 398 26.58 -31.21 -33.70
C PRO A 398 26.22 -30.30 -34.91
N PRO A 399 26.98 -30.36 -36.02
CA PRO A 399 26.80 -29.47 -37.16
C PRO A 399 25.55 -29.80 -37.98
N ARG A 400 24.90 -28.74 -38.49
CA ARG A 400 23.75 -28.79 -39.41
C ARG A 400 24.15 -29.36 -40.77
N ALA A 401 23.42 -30.35 -41.26
CA ALA A 401 23.40 -30.70 -42.68
C ALA A 401 22.74 -29.57 -43.50
N ARG A 402 23.42 -29.08 -44.54
CA ARG A 402 22.84 -28.22 -45.58
C ARG A 402 22.21 -29.09 -46.68
N PRO A 403 21.15 -28.64 -47.35
CA PRO A 403 20.68 -29.27 -48.58
C PRO A 403 21.49 -28.74 -49.77
N GLU A 404 21.99 -29.63 -50.63
CA GLU A 404 22.51 -29.29 -51.95
C GLU A 404 21.40 -29.31 -53.00
N VAL A 405 21.37 -28.31 -53.87
CA VAL A 405 20.76 -28.38 -55.19
C VAL A 405 21.75 -27.75 -56.18
N ALA A 406 22.15 -28.59 -57.16
CA ALA A 406 22.96 -28.36 -58.36
C ALA A 406 24.45 -28.05 -58.18
#